data_AF-S3XKH4-F1
#
_entry.id   AF-S3XKH4-F1
#
_cell.length_a   1.000
_cell.length_b   1.000
_cell.length_c   1.000
_cell.angle_alpha   90.00
_cell.angle_beta   90.00
_cell.angle_gamma   90.00
#
_symmetry.space_group_name_H-M   'P 1'
#
loop_
_entity.id
_entity.type
_entity.pdbx_description
1 polymer ?
#
loop_
_entity_poly.entity_id
_entity_poly.type
_entity_poly.pdbx_seq_one_letter_code
_entity_poly.pdbx_strand_id
1 'polypeptide(L)'
;MADDLTQEQLSEWGYLAEQEMDMGISEAFQSHKPQEKIKKNEKQKSELEENEEKQKEIQTNLNKSDENLSQNAKEALNSLDEKEKIDEQIKQKQEEIIEFNGTKEKSEYLKNGLDKIEKDEFLKESLDILKEKEKIDEQIKEKEQTIKEDQDKKEKEINNKTEMNKENTQNKQETEAEQIDWSKKADELELQHQKELEELKDKQSKLEANFNNAIDNLMNTNGVNGIISALQELDRSLEILQKQGKEESEVRSRQRQEKLELAFDSPKFKEAVGDLVKEVYSERKKVKSGIDDIEKERSNYAKLRTTYEKEKNKGLDIKGYYKIKDMMETIDKETPNFKNAYPKMYKEVNQTLEKTKEKILDKTKNKENDRSREL
;
A
#
# COMPACT_ATOMS: atom_id res chain seq x y z
N MET A 1 4.33 10.24 48.32
CA MET A 1 5.62 10.77 47.81
C MET A 1 5.87 9.99 46.55
N ALA A 2 5.39 10.52 45.43
CA ALA A 2 5.67 10.00 44.11
C ALA A 2 6.94 10.72 43.66
N ASP A 3 7.93 9.97 43.18
CA ASP A 3 9.18 10.55 42.72
C ASP A 3 8.92 11.30 41.41
N ASP A 4 8.82 12.63 41.51
CA ASP A 4 8.78 13.53 40.36
C ASP A 4 10.11 13.40 39.60
N LEU A 5 10.05 13.03 38.32
CA LEU A 5 11.22 12.98 37.44
C LEU A 5 11.85 14.37 37.34
N THR A 6 13.10 14.50 37.76
CA THR A 6 13.79 15.79 37.80
C THR A 6 14.28 16.20 36.41
N GLN A 7 14.45 17.50 36.15
CA GLN A 7 15.04 18.00 34.91
C GLN A 7 16.40 17.36 34.57
N GLU A 8 17.17 17.00 35.60
CA GLU A 8 18.46 16.33 35.47
C GLU A 8 18.30 14.90 34.93
N GLN A 9 17.24 14.19 35.35
CA GLN A 9 16.85 12.91 34.78
C GLN A 9 16.37 13.08 33.33
N LEU A 10 15.54 14.08 32.99
CA LEU A 10 15.15 14.29 31.59
C LEU A 10 16.34 14.61 30.66
N SER A 11 17.36 15.33 31.15
CA SER A 11 18.59 15.62 30.40
C SER A 11 19.56 14.44 30.29
N GLU A 12 19.72 13.62 31.33
CA GLU A 12 20.49 12.36 31.24
C GLU A 12 19.83 11.38 30.25
N TRP A 13 18.50 11.43 30.11
CA TRP A 13 17.75 10.58 29.19
C TRP A 13 17.81 11.09 27.74
N GLY A 14 17.93 12.41 27.52
CA GLY A 14 18.25 12.96 26.20
C GLY A 14 19.65 12.54 25.71
N TYR A 15 20.63 12.53 26.62
CA TYR A 15 22.00 12.10 26.32
C TYR A 15 22.12 10.57 26.15
N LEU A 16 21.40 9.78 26.96
CA LEU A 16 21.30 8.33 26.79
C LEU A 16 20.52 7.92 25.53
N ALA A 17 19.48 8.67 25.13
CA ALA A 17 18.75 8.42 23.89
C ALA A 17 19.57 8.79 22.64
N GLU A 18 20.38 9.85 22.68
CA GLU A 18 21.35 10.15 21.61
C GLU A 18 22.46 9.09 21.54
N GLN A 19 22.94 8.59 22.68
CA GLN A 19 23.99 7.57 22.73
C GLN A 19 23.48 6.15 22.40
N GLU A 20 22.22 5.82 22.74
CA GLU A 20 21.49 4.62 22.26
C GLU A 20 21.05 4.76 20.80
N MET A 21 20.81 5.98 20.30
CA MET A 21 20.63 6.22 18.86
C MET A 21 21.96 6.01 18.12
N ASP A 22 23.10 6.53 18.57
CA ASP A 22 24.37 6.34 17.87
C ASP A 22 24.92 4.89 17.99
N MET A 23 24.78 4.25 19.16
CA MET A 23 25.11 2.83 19.31
C MET A 23 24.08 1.92 18.63
N GLY A 24 22.77 2.24 18.69
CA GLY A 24 21.68 1.51 18.06
C GLY A 24 21.57 1.72 16.55
N ILE A 25 22.04 2.83 15.99
CA ILE A 25 22.18 2.99 14.53
C ILE A 25 23.33 2.10 14.01
N SER A 26 24.33 1.80 14.85
CA SER A 26 25.41 0.86 14.51
C SER A 26 25.11 -0.62 14.85
N GLU A 27 24.37 -0.89 15.94
CA GLU A 27 24.04 -2.24 16.42
C GLU A 27 22.64 -2.73 16.04
N ALA A 28 21.61 -1.87 15.91
CA ALA A 28 20.28 -2.28 15.40
C ALA A 28 20.28 -2.48 13.87
N PHE A 29 21.28 -1.94 13.16
CA PHE A 29 21.62 -2.39 11.80
C PHE A 29 22.45 -3.68 11.78
N GLN A 30 22.92 -4.20 12.92
CA GLN A 30 23.60 -5.50 13.03
C GLN A 30 22.75 -6.61 13.68
N SER A 31 21.75 -6.28 14.50
CA SER A 31 21.08 -7.26 15.38
C SER A 31 19.73 -7.79 14.89
N HIS A 32 19.09 -7.17 13.90
CA HIS A 32 17.89 -7.71 13.25
C HIS A 32 18.16 -7.86 11.75
N LYS A 33 18.44 -9.11 11.35
CA LYS A 33 19.12 -9.50 10.12
C LYS A 33 18.14 -9.96 9.01
N PRO A 34 17.62 -9.04 8.18
CA PRO A 34 17.42 -9.28 6.75
C PRO A 34 18.76 -9.25 6.00
N GLN A 35 19.74 -8.46 6.49
CA GLN A 35 21.03 -8.28 5.82
C GLN A 35 21.95 -9.52 5.85
N GLU A 36 21.89 -10.41 6.85
CA GLU A 36 22.69 -11.64 6.78
C GLU A 36 22.17 -12.66 5.78
N LYS A 37 20.85 -12.72 5.52
CA LYS A 37 20.32 -13.56 4.42
C LYS A 37 20.69 -12.97 3.07
N ILE A 38 20.71 -11.64 2.95
CA ILE A 38 21.19 -10.94 1.75
C ILE A 38 22.69 -11.18 1.54
N LYS A 39 23.54 -11.10 2.57
CA LYS A 39 24.96 -11.45 2.50
C LYS A 39 25.21 -12.94 2.26
N LYS A 40 24.37 -13.84 2.78
CA LYS A 40 24.45 -15.29 2.47
C LYS A 40 24.12 -15.56 1.01
N ASN A 41 23.14 -14.85 0.46
CA ASN A 41 22.81 -14.87 -0.97
C ASN A 41 23.93 -14.25 -1.83
N GLU A 42 24.59 -13.17 -1.39
CA GLU A 42 25.73 -12.58 -2.09
C GLU A 42 26.97 -13.48 -2.06
N LYS A 43 27.23 -14.17 -0.95
CA LYS A 43 28.33 -15.14 -0.84
C LYS A 43 28.07 -16.41 -1.65
N GLN A 44 26.82 -16.88 -1.70
CA GLN A 44 26.41 -17.94 -2.63
C GLN A 44 26.54 -17.48 -4.09
N LYS A 45 26.25 -16.21 -4.38
CA LYS A 45 26.41 -15.61 -5.71
C LYS A 45 27.89 -15.51 -6.13
N SER A 46 28.80 -15.14 -5.22
CA SER A 46 30.24 -15.08 -5.51
C SER A 46 30.89 -16.47 -5.65
N GLU A 47 30.46 -17.45 -4.84
CA GLU A 47 30.91 -18.84 -4.98
C GLU A 47 30.40 -19.48 -6.28
N LEU A 48 29.22 -19.10 -6.76
CA LEU A 48 28.71 -19.47 -8.09
C LEU A 48 29.52 -18.83 -9.22
N GLU A 49 29.82 -17.53 -9.13
CA GLU A 49 30.60 -16.80 -10.15
C GLU A 49 32.05 -17.33 -10.28
N GLU A 50 32.72 -17.66 -9.17
CA GLU A 50 34.09 -18.22 -9.20
C GLU A 50 34.14 -19.65 -9.76
N ASN A 51 33.04 -20.41 -9.64
CA ASN A 51 32.91 -21.75 -10.22
C ASN A 51 32.54 -21.70 -11.71
N GLU A 52 31.81 -20.66 -12.14
CA GLU A 52 31.48 -20.37 -13.55
C GLU A 52 32.75 -20.02 -14.36
N GLU A 53 33.67 -19.22 -13.81
CA GLU A 53 34.93 -18.89 -14.50
C GLU A 53 35.81 -20.13 -14.72
N LYS A 54 35.93 -20.99 -13.70
CA LYS A 54 36.70 -22.24 -13.80
C LYS A 54 36.07 -23.22 -14.80
N GLN A 55 34.73 -23.28 -14.89
CA GLN A 55 34.06 -24.11 -15.91
C GLN A 55 34.25 -23.59 -17.33
N LYS A 56 34.09 -22.27 -17.56
CA LYS A 56 34.29 -21.66 -18.89
C LYS A 56 35.72 -21.82 -19.39
N GLU A 57 36.71 -21.77 -18.49
CA GLU A 57 38.11 -21.99 -18.83
C GLU A 57 38.39 -23.46 -19.22
N ILE A 58 37.74 -24.43 -18.56
CA ILE A 58 37.84 -25.85 -18.92
C ILE A 58 37.16 -26.12 -20.28
N GLN A 59 35.99 -25.52 -20.54
CA GLN A 59 35.23 -25.69 -21.79
C GLN A 59 35.97 -25.13 -23.01
N THR A 60 36.56 -23.94 -22.87
CA THR A 60 37.34 -23.31 -23.95
C THR A 60 38.62 -24.07 -24.28
N ASN A 61 39.19 -24.81 -23.32
CA ASN A 61 40.33 -25.70 -23.55
C ASN A 61 39.92 -27.04 -24.21
N LEU A 62 38.73 -27.56 -23.91
CA LEU A 62 38.19 -28.77 -24.54
C LEU A 62 37.73 -28.55 -25.99
N ASN A 63 37.04 -27.44 -26.26
CA ASN A 63 36.51 -27.11 -27.61
C ASN A 63 37.59 -26.78 -28.64
N LYS A 64 38.83 -26.51 -28.22
CA LYS A 64 39.99 -26.34 -29.14
C LYS A 64 40.54 -27.67 -29.68
N SER A 65 40.06 -28.82 -29.17
CA SER A 65 40.59 -30.16 -29.48
C SER A 65 39.64 -31.02 -30.33
N ASP A 66 38.65 -30.40 -30.99
CA ASP A 66 37.45 -31.04 -31.55
C ASP A 66 37.68 -32.05 -32.69
N GLU A 67 38.85 -32.07 -33.33
CA GLU A 67 39.09 -32.94 -34.50
C GLU A 67 39.36 -34.42 -34.15
N ASN A 68 39.68 -34.77 -32.89
CA ASN A 68 40.01 -36.14 -32.47
C ASN A 68 39.37 -36.60 -31.14
N LEU A 69 38.19 -36.08 -30.80
CA LEU A 69 37.47 -36.48 -29.58
C LEU A 69 36.76 -37.84 -29.77
N SER A 70 36.96 -38.75 -28.80
CA SER A 70 36.24 -40.02 -28.73
C SER A 70 34.73 -39.78 -28.56
N GLN A 71 33.90 -40.76 -28.92
CA GLN A 71 32.45 -40.66 -28.77
C GLN A 71 32.04 -40.27 -27.32
N ASN A 72 32.73 -40.84 -26.33
CA ASN A 72 32.52 -40.53 -24.91
C ASN A 72 32.82 -39.05 -24.58
N ALA A 73 33.79 -38.43 -25.25
CA ALA A 73 34.13 -37.03 -25.02
C ALA A 73 33.12 -36.07 -25.69
N LYS A 74 32.53 -36.47 -26.83
CA LYS A 74 31.41 -35.74 -27.46
C LYS A 74 30.13 -35.82 -26.61
N GLU A 75 29.84 -36.99 -26.04
CA GLU A 75 28.70 -37.18 -25.12
C GLU A 75 28.89 -36.39 -23.82
N ALA A 76 30.12 -36.29 -23.31
CA ALA A 76 30.46 -35.46 -22.16
C ALA A 76 30.29 -33.95 -22.45
N LEU A 77 30.71 -33.48 -23.64
CA LEU A 77 30.50 -32.09 -24.07
C LEU A 77 29.01 -31.76 -24.21
N ASN A 78 28.22 -32.62 -24.84
CA ASN A 78 26.76 -32.43 -24.93
C ASN A 78 26.10 -32.39 -23.54
N SER A 79 26.54 -33.27 -22.62
CA SER A 79 26.05 -33.30 -21.25
C SER A 79 26.42 -32.01 -20.49
N LEU A 80 27.58 -31.44 -20.78
CA LEU A 80 28.05 -30.17 -20.19
C LEU A 80 27.24 -28.99 -20.73
N ASP A 81 26.96 -28.96 -22.04
CA ASP A 81 26.09 -27.95 -22.67
C ASP A 81 24.64 -28.02 -22.13
N GLU A 82 24.11 -29.22 -21.87
CA GLU A 82 22.81 -29.41 -21.23
C GLU A 82 22.82 -28.92 -19.78
N LYS A 83 23.89 -29.22 -19.04
CA LYS A 83 24.08 -28.73 -17.68
C LYS A 83 24.15 -27.20 -17.63
N GLU A 84 24.93 -26.56 -18.49
CA GLU A 84 25.01 -25.08 -18.55
C GLU A 84 23.64 -24.44 -18.77
N LYS A 85 22.81 -25.02 -19.66
CA LYS A 85 21.42 -24.55 -19.88
C LYS A 85 20.55 -24.70 -18.64
N ILE A 86 20.71 -25.80 -17.89
CA ILE A 86 19.98 -26.04 -16.65
C ILE A 86 20.44 -25.08 -15.55
N ASP A 87 21.74 -24.87 -15.40
CA ASP A 87 22.32 -23.97 -14.40
C ASP A 87 21.83 -22.52 -14.63
N GLU A 88 21.80 -22.07 -15.90
CA GLU A 88 21.23 -20.76 -16.25
C GLU A 88 19.73 -20.67 -15.93
N GLN A 89 18.95 -21.73 -16.19
CA GLN A 89 17.53 -21.77 -15.81
C GLN A 89 17.34 -21.73 -14.28
N ILE A 90 18.18 -22.44 -13.52
CA ILE A 90 18.15 -22.42 -12.06
C ILE A 90 18.42 -21.01 -11.55
N LYS A 91 19.45 -20.33 -12.09
CA LYS A 91 19.80 -18.95 -11.73
C LYS A 91 18.63 -18.00 -11.98
N GLN A 92 18.02 -18.07 -13.16
CA GLN A 92 16.83 -17.28 -13.49
C GLN A 92 15.67 -17.55 -12.52
N LYS A 93 15.40 -18.81 -12.17
CA LYS A 93 14.35 -19.17 -11.22
C LYS A 93 14.65 -18.72 -9.78
N GLN A 94 15.89 -18.78 -9.34
CA GLN A 94 16.29 -18.26 -8.03
C GLN A 94 16.07 -16.74 -7.96
N GLU A 95 16.46 -16.02 -9.00
CA GLU A 95 16.26 -14.59 -9.11
C GLU A 95 14.77 -14.18 -9.10
N GLU A 96 13.91 -14.93 -9.80
CA GLU A 96 12.45 -14.75 -9.78
C GLU A 96 11.87 -14.98 -8.37
N ILE A 97 12.32 -16.01 -7.67
CA ILE A 97 11.88 -16.32 -6.30
C ILE A 97 12.27 -15.19 -5.34
N ILE A 98 13.48 -14.66 -5.47
CA ILE A 98 13.96 -13.55 -4.64
C ILE A 98 13.09 -12.30 -4.87
N GLU A 99 12.82 -11.94 -6.12
CA GLU A 99 11.99 -10.79 -6.47
C GLU A 99 10.55 -10.94 -5.92
N PHE A 100 9.94 -12.11 -6.14
CA PHE A 100 8.60 -12.38 -5.64
C PHE A 100 8.52 -12.39 -4.11
N ASN A 101 9.45 -13.05 -3.43
CA ASN A 101 9.45 -13.16 -1.97
C ASN A 101 9.84 -11.85 -1.27
N GLY A 102 10.66 -10.98 -1.89
CA GLY A 102 11.03 -9.70 -1.29
C GLY A 102 9.81 -8.83 -0.98
N THR A 103 8.83 -8.78 -1.89
CA THR A 103 7.57 -8.05 -1.65
C THR A 103 6.69 -8.71 -0.58
N LYS A 104 6.76 -10.04 -0.43
CA LYS A 104 6.08 -10.78 0.65
C LYS A 104 6.65 -10.44 2.01
N GLU A 105 7.96 -10.53 2.14
CA GLU A 105 8.68 -10.25 3.40
C GLU A 105 8.45 -8.79 3.83
N LYS A 106 8.48 -7.86 2.87
CA LYS A 106 8.15 -6.44 3.10
C LYS A 106 6.73 -6.26 3.67
N SER A 107 5.73 -6.90 3.05
CA SER A 107 4.34 -6.85 3.53
C SER A 107 4.19 -7.45 4.94
N GLU A 108 4.80 -8.60 5.21
CA GLU A 108 4.75 -9.24 6.53
C GLU A 108 5.42 -8.41 7.62
N TYR A 109 6.57 -7.78 7.33
CA TYR A 109 7.22 -6.85 8.24
C TYR A 109 6.29 -5.70 8.63
N LEU A 110 5.69 -5.03 7.63
CA LEU A 110 4.79 -3.90 7.84
C LEU A 110 3.54 -4.29 8.64
N LYS A 111 2.96 -5.47 8.37
CA LYS A 111 1.84 -6.01 9.14
C LYS A 111 2.20 -6.22 10.60
N ASN A 112 3.37 -6.82 10.87
CA ASN A 112 3.81 -7.03 12.24
C ASN A 112 4.02 -5.71 12.99
N GLY A 113 4.51 -4.66 12.32
CA GLY A 113 4.62 -3.31 12.88
C GLY A 113 3.25 -2.73 13.27
N LEU A 114 2.28 -2.78 12.34
CA LEU A 114 0.90 -2.35 12.63
C LEU A 114 0.26 -3.14 13.75
N ASP A 115 0.42 -4.47 13.76
CA ASP A 115 -0.14 -5.36 14.77
C ASP A 115 0.33 -5.00 16.19
N LYS A 116 1.59 -4.55 16.34
CA LYS A 116 2.11 -4.08 17.63
C LYS A 116 1.39 -2.82 18.10
N ILE A 117 1.20 -1.85 17.19
CA ILE A 117 0.49 -0.59 17.50
C ILE A 117 -0.97 -0.86 17.84
N GLU A 118 -1.62 -1.79 17.13
CA GLU A 118 -3.02 -2.15 17.37
C GLU A 118 -3.25 -2.88 18.70
N LYS A 119 -2.22 -3.57 19.20
CA LYS A 119 -2.25 -4.31 20.47
C LYS A 119 -1.68 -3.50 21.63
N ASP A 120 -1.20 -2.27 21.39
CA ASP A 120 -0.71 -1.39 22.43
C ASP A 120 -1.87 -1.03 23.40
N GLU A 121 -1.74 -1.46 24.64
CA GLU A 121 -2.81 -1.34 25.65
C GLU A 121 -3.15 0.11 25.98
N PHE A 122 -2.19 1.03 25.83
CA PHE A 122 -2.37 2.45 26.13
C PHE A 122 -3.04 3.18 24.96
N LEU A 123 -2.68 2.84 23.73
CA LEU A 123 -3.22 3.48 22.52
C LEU A 123 -4.57 2.93 22.10
N LYS A 124 -4.83 1.65 22.35
CA LYS A 124 -5.98 0.93 21.79
C LYS A 124 -7.31 1.63 22.04
N GLU A 125 -7.58 2.05 23.28
CA GLU A 125 -8.83 2.73 23.63
C GLU A 125 -9.01 4.01 22.80
N SER A 126 -7.99 4.86 22.74
CA SER A 126 -8.04 6.11 21.98
C SER A 126 -8.20 5.89 20.47
N LEU A 127 -7.53 4.86 19.93
CA LEU A 127 -7.64 4.50 18.51
C LEU A 127 -9.01 3.91 18.16
N ASP A 128 -9.60 3.12 19.05
CA ASP A 128 -10.95 2.56 18.85
C ASP A 128 -12.01 3.67 18.90
N ILE A 129 -11.87 4.65 19.80
CA ILE A 129 -12.74 5.83 19.85
C ILE A 129 -12.65 6.64 18.54
N LEU A 130 -11.43 6.90 18.03
CA LEU A 130 -11.25 7.64 16.77
C LEU A 130 -11.86 6.89 15.58
N LYS A 131 -11.78 5.56 15.58
CA LYS A 131 -12.41 4.71 14.55
C LYS A 131 -13.94 4.77 14.59
N GLU A 132 -14.53 4.78 15.78
CA GLU A 132 -15.98 4.92 15.94
C GLU A 132 -16.43 6.33 15.53
N LYS A 133 -15.68 7.35 15.95
CA LYS A 133 -15.95 8.75 15.60
C LYS A 133 -15.94 8.96 14.08
N GLU A 134 -14.95 8.42 13.37
CA GLU A 134 -14.88 8.52 11.90
C GLU A 134 -16.13 7.93 11.22
N LYS A 135 -16.65 6.79 11.71
CA LYS A 135 -17.88 6.20 11.17
C LYS A 135 -19.12 7.05 11.42
N ILE A 136 -19.21 7.68 12.60
CA ILE A 136 -20.31 8.58 12.92
C ILE A 136 -20.22 9.85 12.06
N ASP A 137 -19.02 10.38 11.85
CA ASP A 137 -18.78 11.55 10.99
C ASP A 137 -19.20 11.29 9.54
N GLU A 138 -18.95 10.08 9.01
CA GLU A 138 -19.44 9.64 7.70
C GLU A 138 -20.97 9.57 7.65
N GLN A 139 -21.62 8.96 8.64
CA GLN A 139 -23.09 8.88 8.73
C GLN A 139 -23.75 10.26 8.83
N ILE A 140 -23.14 11.18 9.59
CA ILE A 140 -23.60 12.57 9.69
C ILE A 140 -23.56 13.23 8.31
N LYS A 141 -22.43 13.12 7.59
CA LYS A 141 -22.30 13.71 6.24
C LYS A 141 -23.34 13.15 5.25
N GLU A 142 -23.55 11.83 5.24
CA GLU A 142 -24.56 11.19 4.39
C GLU A 142 -25.98 11.66 4.71
N LYS A 143 -26.32 11.77 6.01
CA LYS A 143 -27.63 12.26 6.46
C LYS A 143 -27.83 13.74 6.15
N GLU A 144 -26.82 14.58 6.37
CA GLU A 144 -26.88 16.01 6.02
C GLU A 144 -27.06 16.21 4.50
N GLN A 145 -26.40 15.39 3.68
CA GLN A 145 -26.61 15.41 2.24
C GLN A 145 -28.04 14.98 1.86
N THR A 146 -28.55 13.90 2.46
CA THR A 146 -29.92 13.41 2.19
C THR A 146 -30.96 14.47 2.56
N ILE A 147 -30.84 15.09 3.73
CA ILE A 147 -31.73 16.18 4.17
C ILE A 147 -31.69 17.34 3.18
N LYS A 148 -30.49 17.74 2.74
CA LYS A 148 -30.33 18.82 1.77
C LYS A 148 -30.98 18.49 0.42
N GLU A 149 -30.79 17.27 -0.08
CA GLU A 149 -31.41 16.81 -1.32
C GLU A 149 -32.94 16.78 -1.23
N ASP A 150 -33.49 16.37 -0.09
CA ASP A 150 -34.94 16.35 0.15
C ASP A 150 -35.51 17.76 0.26
N GLN A 151 -34.79 18.69 0.90
CA GLN A 151 -35.15 20.10 0.95
C GLN A 151 -35.11 20.75 -0.44
N ASP A 152 -34.06 20.52 -1.23
CA ASP A 152 -33.93 21.01 -2.59
C ASP A 152 -35.05 20.46 -3.51
N LYS A 153 -35.47 19.21 -3.32
CA LYS A 153 -36.60 18.60 -4.04
C LYS A 153 -37.93 19.25 -3.65
N LYS A 154 -38.19 19.43 -2.35
CA LYS A 154 -39.39 20.13 -1.86
C LYS A 154 -39.46 21.55 -2.43
N GLU A 155 -38.34 22.29 -2.42
CA GLU A 155 -38.29 23.67 -2.93
C GLU A 155 -38.53 23.74 -4.45
N LYS A 156 -37.99 22.78 -5.23
CA LYS A 156 -38.28 22.65 -6.67
C LYS A 156 -39.74 22.29 -6.95
N GLU A 157 -40.34 21.39 -6.18
CA GLU A 157 -41.77 21.05 -6.32
C GLU A 157 -42.68 22.23 -6.00
N ILE A 158 -42.34 23.02 -4.97
CA ILE A 158 -43.05 24.25 -4.64
C ILE A 158 -42.92 25.26 -5.77
N ASN A 159 -41.71 25.50 -6.28
CA ASN A 159 -41.48 26.45 -7.38
C ASN A 159 -42.20 26.04 -8.68
N ASN A 160 -42.15 24.76 -9.07
CA ASN A 160 -42.86 24.26 -10.25
C ASN A 160 -44.39 24.36 -10.11
N LYS A 161 -44.94 24.14 -8.90
CA LYS A 161 -46.38 24.37 -8.62
C LYS A 161 -46.77 25.84 -8.67
N THR A 162 -45.84 26.74 -8.33
CA THR A 162 -46.07 28.20 -8.36
C THR A 162 -46.07 28.73 -9.80
N GLU A 163 -45.33 28.10 -10.71
CA GLU A 163 -45.34 28.40 -12.14
C GLU A 163 -46.57 27.80 -12.88
N MET A 164 -47.00 26.58 -12.53
CA MET A 164 -48.17 25.94 -13.14
C MET A 164 -49.53 26.48 -12.66
N ASN A 165 -49.62 27.07 -11.46
CA ASN A 165 -50.89 27.63 -10.94
C ASN A 165 -51.35 28.93 -11.64
N LYS A 166 -50.68 29.38 -12.71
CA LYS A 166 -51.17 30.46 -13.59
C LYS A 166 -52.09 29.98 -14.71
N GLU A 167 -52.17 28.68 -15.00
CA GLU A 167 -53.08 28.13 -16.01
C GLU A 167 -53.86 26.91 -15.47
N ASN A 168 -55.19 26.95 -15.60
CA ASN A 168 -56.18 25.92 -15.27
C ASN A 168 -56.56 25.71 -13.79
N THR A 169 -57.64 26.39 -13.41
CA THR A 169 -58.46 26.07 -12.24
C THR A 169 -59.73 25.32 -12.67
N GLN A 170 -59.71 23.98 -12.77
CA GLN A 170 -60.93 23.16 -12.79
C GLN A 170 -60.62 21.64 -12.62
N ASN A 171 -60.59 21.20 -11.35
CA ASN A 171 -60.79 19.83 -10.79
C ASN A 171 -59.87 19.66 -9.57
N LYS A 172 -60.37 19.94 -8.35
CA LYS A 172 -59.47 20.12 -7.18
C LYS A 172 -59.92 19.51 -5.85
N GLN A 173 -60.97 18.70 -5.78
CA GLN A 173 -61.48 18.23 -4.48
C GLN A 173 -61.06 16.80 -4.08
N GLU A 174 -60.78 15.89 -5.02
CA GLU A 174 -60.30 14.53 -4.67
C GLU A 174 -58.77 14.42 -4.55
N THR A 175 -58.01 15.28 -5.23
CA THR A 175 -56.54 15.31 -5.20
C THR A 175 -55.94 16.02 -3.97
N GLU A 176 -56.68 16.96 -3.34
CA GLU A 176 -56.16 17.72 -2.19
C GLU A 176 -56.04 16.85 -0.92
N ALA A 177 -56.95 15.90 -0.69
CA ALA A 177 -56.91 15.04 0.50
C ALA A 177 -55.74 14.03 0.47
N GLU A 178 -55.49 13.39 -0.67
CA GLU A 178 -54.32 12.50 -0.85
C GLU A 178 -53.00 13.31 -0.82
N GLN A 179 -52.98 14.52 -1.38
CA GLN A 179 -51.81 15.39 -1.35
C GLN A 179 -51.49 15.92 0.06
N ILE A 180 -52.51 16.17 0.90
CA ILE A 180 -52.34 16.51 2.32
C ILE A 180 -51.74 15.32 3.10
N ASP A 181 -52.14 14.08 2.77
CA ASP A 181 -51.57 12.87 3.39
C ASP A 181 -50.10 12.65 3.02
N TRP A 182 -49.72 12.88 1.75
CA TRP A 182 -48.32 12.80 1.31
C TRP A 182 -47.46 13.94 1.86
N SER A 183 -47.98 15.18 1.93
CA SER A 183 -47.27 16.31 2.54
C SER A 183 -46.96 16.05 4.00
N LYS A 184 -47.95 15.54 4.76
CA LYS A 184 -47.77 15.20 6.17
C LYS A 184 -46.74 14.09 6.36
N LYS A 185 -46.79 13.03 5.53
CA LYS A 185 -45.77 11.97 5.53
C LYS A 185 -44.37 12.50 5.21
N ALA A 186 -44.24 13.45 4.28
CA ALA A 186 -42.95 14.06 3.93
C ALA A 186 -42.40 14.95 5.05
N ASP A 187 -43.25 15.63 5.81
CA ASP A 187 -42.85 16.43 6.97
C ASP A 187 -42.51 15.54 8.18
N GLU A 188 -43.24 14.44 8.39
CA GLU A 188 -42.91 13.42 9.38
C GLU A 188 -41.56 12.74 9.09
N LEU A 189 -41.28 12.43 7.81
CA LEU A 189 -39.99 11.86 7.38
C LEU A 189 -38.83 12.84 7.57
N GLU A 190 -39.02 14.12 7.23
CA GLU A 190 -38.01 15.16 7.46
C GLU A 190 -37.71 15.33 8.95
N LEU A 191 -38.74 15.35 9.79
CA LEU A 191 -38.58 15.40 11.24
C LEU A 191 -37.85 14.17 11.77
N GLN A 192 -38.10 12.98 11.22
CA GLN A 192 -37.36 11.76 11.56
C GLN A 192 -35.88 11.88 11.19
N HIS A 193 -35.55 12.34 9.97
CA HIS A 193 -34.16 12.56 9.55
C HIS A 193 -33.44 13.59 10.44
N GLN A 194 -34.12 14.67 10.83
CA GLN A 194 -33.56 15.68 11.74
C GLN A 194 -33.27 15.09 13.13
N LYS A 195 -34.19 14.29 13.69
CA LYS A 195 -33.97 13.60 14.98
C LYS A 195 -32.81 12.61 14.92
N GLU A 196 -32.74 11.79 13.87
CA GLU A 196 -31.64 10.85 13.67
C GLU A 196 -30.29 11.58 13.57
N LEU A 197 -30.25 12.73 12.87
CA LEU A 197 -29.06 13.58 12.80
C LEU A 197 -28.66 14.14 14.17
N GLU A 198 -29.63 14.58 14.97
CA GLU A 198 -29.37 15.08 16.33
C GLU A 198 -28.81 13.98 17.24
N GLU A 199 -29.35 12.76 17.17
CA GLU A 199 -28.82 11.60 17.90
C GLU A 199 -27.38 11.26 17.49
N LEU A 200 -27.05 11.37 16.19
CA LEU A 200 -25.67 11.17 15.71
C LEU A 200 -24.73 12.25 16.23
N LYS A 201 -25.17 13.52 16.26
CA LYS A 201 -24.38 14.64 16.82
C LYS A 201 -24.15 14.49 18.32
N ASP A 202 -25.14 14.02 19.07
CA ASP A 202 -24.99 13.71 20.49
C ASP A 202 -23.99 12.57 20.72
N LYS A 203 -24.06 11.49 19.92
CA LYS A 203 -23.06 10.40 19.95
C LYS A 203 -21.66 10.91 19.63
N GLN A 204 -21.50 11.75 18.61
CA GLN A 204 -20.22 12.35 18.24
C GLN A 204 -19.63 13.18 19.40
N SER A 205 -20.45 13.97 20.08
CA SER A 205 -20.06 14.76 21.25
C SER A 205 -19.60 13.88 22.42
N LYS A 206 -20.33 12.79 22.69
CA LYS A 206 -19.94 11.80 23.72
C LYS A 206 -18.61 11.11 23.38
N LEU A 207 -18.38 10.78 22.12
CA LEU A 207 -17.11 10.21 21.67
C LEU A 207 -15.94 11.20 21.84
N GLU A 208 -16.16 12.50 21.61
CA GLU A 208 -15.14 13.52 21.87
C GLU A 208 -14.80 13.65 23.35
N ALA A 209 -15.80 13.59 24.23
CA ALA A 209 -15.59 13.55 25.67
C ALA A 209 -14.81 12.30 26.09
N ASN A 210 -15.19 11.13 25.57
CA ASN A 210 -14.49 9.86 25.84
C ASN A 210 -13.04 9.90 25.35
N PHE A 211 -12.80 10.48 24.17
CA PHE A 211 -11.45 10.66 23.63
C PHE A 211 -10.61 11.52 24.57
N ASN A 212 -11.14 12.67 25.03
CA ASN A 212 -10.44 13.52 25.97
C ASN A 212 -10.10 12.83 27.30
N ASN A 213 -10.97 11.94 27.79
CA ASN A 213 -10.70 11.12 28.97
C ASN A 213 -9.60 10.07 28.71
N ALA A 214 -9.60 9.45 27.53
CA ALA A 214 -8.56 8.51 27.13
C ALA A 214 -7.19 9.19 27.00
N ILE A 215 -7.14 10.46 26.55
CA ILE A 215 -5.92 11.28 26.57
C ILE A 215 -5.46 11.55 28.01
N ASP A 216 -6.36 11.83 28.94
CA ASP A 216 -5.97 12.00 30.35
C ASP A 216 -5.35 10.71 30.91
N ASN A 217 -5.90 9.54 30.58
CA ASN A 217 -5.31 8.25 30.96
C ASN A 217 -3.92 8.05 30.34
N LEU A 218 -3.74 8.42 29.07
CA LEU A 218 -2.46 8.34 28.37
C LEU A 218 -1.38 9.25 28.99
N MET A 219 -1.76 10.45 29.43
CA MET A 219 -0.84 11.39 30.09
C MET A 219 -0.50 10.97 31.52
N ASN A 220 -1.46 10.39 32.24
CA ASN A 220 -1.27 9.91 33.61
C ASN A 220 -0.52 8.56 33.67
N THR A 221 -0.25 7.95 32.53
CA THR A 221 0.55 6.74 32.38
C THR A 221 1.80 7.05 31.56
N ASN A 222 2.71 6.08 31.43
CA ASN A 222 3.83 6.20 30.48
C ASN A 222 3.38 6.08 29.00
N GLY A 223 2.10 6.35 28.70
CA GLY A 223 1.48 6.19 27.39
C GLY A 223 1.99 7.16 26.33
N VAL A 224 2.50 8.33 26.72
CA VAL A 224 3.11 9.31 25.79
C VAL A 224 4.31 8.70 25.04
N ASN A 225 5.13 7.89 25.72
CA ASN A 225 6.24 7.18 25.07
C ASN A 225 5.75 6.11 24.08
N GLY A 226 4.61 5.47 24.37
CA GLY A 226 3.94 4.55 23.46
C GLY A 226 3.49 5.25 22.17
N ILE A 227 2.94 6.46 22.27
CA ILE A 227 2.57 7.30 21.11
C ILE A 227 3.80 7.58 20.24
N ILE A 228 4.89 8.06 20.84
CA ILE A 228 6.12 8.38 20.09
C ILE A 228 6.71 7.14 19.43
N SER A 229 6.76 6.02 20.14
CA SER A 229 7.26 4.74 19.60
C SER A 229 6.41 4.25 18.43
N ALA A 230 5.08 4.38 18.53
CA ALA A 230 4.16 4.05 17.44
C ALA A 230 4.38 4.96 16.22
N LEU A 231 4.54 6.26 16.42
CA LEU A 231 4.84 7.21 15.33
C LEU A 231 6.17 6.91 14.64
N GLN A 232 7.21 6.55 15.39
CA GLN A 232 8.50 6.15 14.81
C GLN A 232 8.39 4.86 13.99
N GLU A 233 7.62 3.87 14.45
CA GLU A 233 7.41 2.63 13.70
C GLU A 233 6.56 2.86 12.44
N LEU A 234 5.55 3.74 12.51
CA LEU A 234 4.79 4.18 11.35
C LEU A 234 5.66 4.94 10.36
N ASP A 235 6.55 5.79 10.85
CA ASP A 235 7.45 6.54 9.99
C ASP A 235 8.38 5.62 9.20
N ARG A 236 9.02 4.65 9.88
CA ARG A 236 9.82 3.59 9.24
C ARG A 236 9.00 2.81 8.23
N SER A 237 7.75 2.52 8.56
CA SER A 237 6.83 1.79 7.67
C SER A 237 6.53 2.58 6.40
N LEU A 238 6.32 3.89 6.50
CA LEU A 238 6.06 4.78 5.37
C LEU A 238 7.30 5.01 4.50
N GLU A 239 8.49 5.04 5.10
CA GLU A 239 9.77 5.05 4.38
C GLU A 239 9.95 3.77 3.55
N ILE A 240 9.70 2.61 4.17
CA ILE A 240 9.71 1.30 3.48
C ILE A 240 8.72 1.32 2.31
N LEU A 241 7.53 1.90 2.51
CA LEU A 241 6.51 2.07 1.48
C LEU A 241 6.83 3.15 0.44
N GLN A 242 7.93 3.90 0.61
CA GLN A 242 8.30 5.05 -0.23
C GLN A 242 7.19 6.12 -0.31
N LYS A 243 6.34 6.20 0.72
CA LYS A 243 5.31 7.24 0.84
C LYS A 243 5.87 8.50 1.52
N GLN A 244 7.04 8.40 2.16
CA GLN A 244 7.81 9.51 2.70
C GLN A 244 9.32 9.23 2.64
N GLY A 245 10.13 10.30 2.73
CA GLY A 245 11.58 10.21 2.79
C GLY A 245 12.11 10.17 4.22
N LYS A 246 13.34 9.65 4.40
CA LYS A 246 14.01 9.61 5.71
C LYS A 246 14.19 10.99 6.34
N GLU A 247 14.62 11.97 5.54
CA GLU A 247 14.78 13.36 5.99
C GLU A 247 13.44 13.96 6.47
N GLU A 248 12.33 13.61 5.81
CA GLU A 248 10.99 14.05 6.22
C GLU A 248 10.58 13.44 7.57
N SER A 249 10.84 12.14 7.77
CA SER A 249 10.57 11.48 9.06
C SER A 249 11.40 12.10 10.20
N GLU A 250 12.69 12.34 9.99
CA GLU A 250 13.56 12.92 11.00
C GLU A 250 13.08 14.33 11.41
N VAL A 251 12.68 15.16 10.43
CA VAL A 251 12.11 16.49 10.70
C VAL A 251 10.81 16.38 11.50
N ARG A 252 9.90 15.47 11.12
CA ARG A 252 8.65 15.27 11.88
C ARG A 252 8.91 14.79 13.30
N SER A 253 9.85 13.86 13.49
CA SER A 253 10.21 13.37 14.82
C SER A 253 10.66 14.51 15.73
N ARG A 254 11.53 15.41 15.23
CA ARG A 254 11.97 16.61 15.98
C ARG A 254 10.81 17.55 16.27
N GLN A 255 9.96 17.84 15.28
CA GLN A 255 8.79 18.71 15.46
C GLN A 255 7.82 18.18 16.52
N ARG A 256 7.61 16.86 16.59
CA ARG A 256 6.77 16.24 17.62
C ARG A 256 7.38 16.40 19.01
N GLN A 257 8.68 16.20 19.15
CA GLN A 257 9.41 16.42 20.41
C GLN A 257 9.34 17.89 20.85
N GLU A 258 9.71 18.82 19.97
CA GLU A 258 9.64 20.27 20.22
C GLU A 258 8.21 20.69 20.63
N LYS A 259 7.18 20.16 19.97
CA LYS A 259 5.78 20.45 20.30
C LYS A 259 5.41 19.97 21.71
N LEU A 260 5.87 18.79 22.11
CA LEU A 260 5.62 18.27 23.46
C LEU A 260 6.38 19.07 24.52
N GLU A 261 7.65 19.39 24.28
CA GLU A 261 8.49 20.18 25.20
C GLU A 261 7.91 21.57 25.44
N LEU A 262 7.53 22.28 24.37
CA LEU A 262 6.92 23.60 24.46
C LEU A 262 5.57 23.59 25.21
N ALA A 263 4.88 22.45 25.18
CA ALA A 263 3.55 22.33 25.77
C ALA A 263 3.56 21.76 27.20
N PHE A 264 4.66 21.12 27.65
CA PHE A 264 4.76 20.27 28.84
C PHE A 264 4.15 20.87 30.13
N ASP A 265 4.43 22.14 30.43
CA ASP A 265 3.92 22.83 31.62
C ASP A 265 2.63 23.64 31.38
N SER A 266 1.94 23.39 30.27
CA SER A 266 0.77 24.17 29.85
C SER A 266 -0.48 23.31 29.70
N PRO A 267 -1.69 23.90 29.81
CA PRO A 267 -2.93 23.22 29.45
C PRO A 267 -2.97 22.70 28.00
N LYS A 268 -2.06 23.18 27.14
CA LYS A 268 -1.93 22.73 25.75
C LYS A 268 -1.21 21.39 25.63
N PHE A 269 -0.60 20.86 26.70
CA PHE A 269 0.03 19.53 26.66
C PHE A 269 -0.97 18.45 26.27
N LYS A 270 -2.18 18.48 26.86
CA LYS A 270 -3.28 17.58 26.53
C LYS A 270 -3.66 17.64 25.06
N GLU A 271 -3.76 18.84 24.51
CA GLU A 271 -4.06 19.05 23.10
C GLU A 271 -2.92 18.50 22.21
N ALA A 272 -1.67 18.76 22.57
CA ALA A 272 -0.51 18.24 21.84
C ALA A 272 -0.47 16.70 21.82
N VAL A 273 -0.70 16.05 22.96
CA VAL A 273 -0.80 14.58 23.06
C VAL A 273 -1.98 14.06 22.24
N GLY A 274 -3.15 14.70 22.32
CA GLY A 274 -4.33 14.34 21.52
C GLY A 274 -4.10 14.45 20.01
N ASP A 275 -3.36 15.46 19.57
CA ASP A 275 -2.97 15.61 18.16
C ASP A 275 -2.03 14.51 17.70
N LEU A 276 -1.07 14.09 18.53
CA LEU A 276 -0.18 12.97 18.19
C LEU A 276 -0.94 11.65 18.08
N VAL A 277 -1.93 11.40 18.93
CA VAL A 277 -2.80 10.20 18.81
C VAL A 277 -3.60 10.24 17.50
N LYS A 278 -4.14 11.40 17.12
CA LYS A 278 -4.80 11.58 15.82
C LYS A 278 -3.83 11.35 14.66
N GLU A 279 -2.58 11.78 14.80
CA GLU A 279 -1.51 11.52 13.82
C GLU A 279 -1.25 10.01 13.69
N VAL A 280 -1.08 9.27 14.81
CA VAL A 280 -0.95 7.80 14.83
C VAL A 280 -2.10 7.16 14.07
N TYR A 281 -3.33 7.56 14.35
CA TYR A 281 -4.53 7.04 13.67
C TYR A 281 -4.46 7.26 12.16
N SER A 282 -4.09 8.47 11.73
CA SER A 282 -4.00 8.82 10.32
C SER A 282 -2.88 8.08 9.58
N GLU A 283 -1.67 7.99 10.15
CA GLU A 283 -0.52 7.35 9.53
C GLU A 283 -0.69 5.83 9.50
N ARG A 284 -1.32 5.23 10.52
CA ARG A 284 -1.73 3.82 10.49
C ARG A 284 -2.59 3.50 9.26
N LYS A 285 -3.54 4.38 8.91
CA LYS A 285 -4.38 4.18 7.71
C LYS A 285 -3.56 4.23 6.43
N LYS A 286 -2.58 5.14 6.33
CA LYS A 286 -1.69 5.22 5.16
C LYS A 286 -0.80 3.98 5.03
N VAL A 287 -0.21 3.51 6.13
CA VAL A 287 0.58 2.27 6.13
C VAL A 287 -0.29 1.09 5.72
N LYS A 288 -1.50 0.97 6.27
CA LYS A 288 -2.44 -0.09 5.90
C LYS A 288 -2.77 -0.07 4.41
N SER A 289 -3.11 1.09 3.85
CA SER A 289 -3.34 1.25 2.41
C SER A 289 -2.11 0.87 1.59
N GLY A 290 -0.90 1.19 2.06
CA GLY A 290 0.33 0.79 1.37
C GLY A 290 0.61 -0.72 1.43
N ILE A 291 0.20 -1.41 2.50
CA ILE A 291 0.23 -2.87 2.57
C ILE A 291 -0.75 -3.46 1.54
N ASP A 292 -1.96 -2.92 1.45
CA ASP A 292 -2.96 -3.35 0.47
C ASP A 292 -2.46 -3.15 -0.98
N ASP A 293 -1.77 -2.04 -1.26
CA ASP A 293 -1.10 -1.77 -2.55
C ASP A 293 -0.08 -2.90 -2.88
N ILE A 294 0.79 -3.27 -1.92
CA ILE A 294 1.77 -4.36 -2.09
C ILE A 294 1.08 -5.70 -2.34
N GLU A 295 -0.02 -6.00 -1.66
CA GLU A 295 -0.76 -7.24 -1.87
C GLU A 295 -1.42 -7.31 -3.25
N LYS A 296 -1.95 -6.18 -3.71
CA LYS A 296 -2.50 -6.05 -5.06
C LYS A 296 -1.41 -6.25 -6.11
N GLU A 297 -0.25 -5.64 -5.92
CA GLU A 297 0.96 -5.83 -6.74
C GLU A 297 1.37 -7.31 -6.82
N ARG A 298 1.40 -8.01 -5.67
CA ARG A 298 1.71 -9.45 -5.62
C ARG A 298 0.69 -10.30 -6.36
N SER A 299 -0.60 -9.98 -6.22
CA SER A 299 -1.68 -10.64 -6.96
C SER A 299 -1.53 -10.42 -8.47
N ASN A 300 -1.22 -9.20 -8.88
CA ASN A 300 -0.95 -8.83 -10.27
C ASN A 300 0.26 -9.58 -10.83
N TYR A 301 1.35 -9.71 -10.05
CA TYR A 301 2.53 -10.49 -10.44
C TYR A 301 2.15 -11.95 -10.72
N ALA A 302 1.44 -12.60 -9.79
CA ALA A 302 1.05 -14.00 -9.93
C ALA A 302 0.16 -14.22 -11.17
N LYS A 303 -0.82 -13.34 -11.39
CA LYS A 303 -1.71 -13.38 -12.56
C LYS A 303 -0.94 -13.17 -13.87
N LEU A 304 -0.07 -12.15 -13.91
CA LEU A 304 0.74 -11.83 -15.07
C LEU A 304 1.69 -13.00 -15.40
N ARG A 305 2.40 -13.53 -14.41
CA ARG A 305 3.34 -14.64 -14.58
C ARG A 305 2.66 -15.88 -15.14
N THR A 306 1.55 -16.29 -14.52
CA THR A 306 0.78 -17.46 -14.95
C THR A 306 0.26 -17.29 -16.37
N THR A 307 -0.24 -16.10 -16.72
CA THR A 307 -0.75 -15.83 -18.06
C THR A 307 0.37 -15.79 -19.08
N TYR A 308 1.46 -15.09 -18.77
CA TYR A 308 2.64 -14.97 -19.61
C TYR A 308 3.25 -16.33 -19.94
N GLU A 309 3.50 -17.19 -18.95
CA GLU A 309 4.03 -18.54 -19.18
C GLU A 309 3.07 -19.39 -20.03
N LYS A 310 1.76 -19.30 -19.76
CA LYS A 310 0.74 -20.04 -20.53
C LYS A 310 0.70 -19.62 -22.00
N GLU A 311 0.75 -18.33 -22.31
CA GLU A 311 0.74 -17.88 -23.70
C GLU A 311 2.11 -18.06 -24.39
N LYS A 312 3.22 -17.92 -23.65
CA LYS A 312 4.58 -18.20 -24.14
C LYS A 312 4.72 -19.66 -24.57
N ASN A 313 4.24 -20.61 -23.77
CA ASN A 313 4.32 -22.05 -24.06
C ASN A 313 3.49 -22.46 -25.29
N LYS A 314 2.47 -21.68 -25.66
CA LYS A 314 1.70 -21.89 -26.91
C LYS A 314 2.35 -21.26 -28.14
N GLY A 315 3.50 -20.60 -28.00
CA GLY A 315 4.17 -19.89 -29.09
C GLY A 315 3.64 -18.48 -29.36
N LEU A 316 3.10 -17.81 -28.32
CA LEU A 316 2.64 -16.41 -28.26
C LEU A 316 2.13 -15.84 -29.60
N ASP A 317 0.83 -16.00 -29.85
CA ASP A 317 0.15 -15.48 -31.04
C ASP A 317 -0.36 -14.03 -30.85
N ILE A 318 -1.03 -13.48 -31.88
CA ILE A 318 -1.57 -12.10 -31.84
C ILE A 318 -2.54 -11.91 -30.66
N LYS A 319 -3.37 -12.92 -30.36
CA LYS A 319 -4.33 -12.84 -29.25
C LYS A 319 -3.62 -12.84 -27.90
N GLY A 320 -2.63 -13.71 -27.74
CA GLY A 320 -1.78 -13.75 -26.54
C GLY A 320 -1.00 -12.46 -26.34
N TYR A 321 -0.48 -11.86 -27.43
CA TYR A 321 0.19 -10.56 -27.39
C TYR A 321 -0.72 -9.47 -26.79
N TYR A 322 -1.92 -9.26 -27.36
CA TYR A 322 -2.83 -8.23 -26.86
C TYR A 322 -3.29 -8.51 -25.43
N LYS A 323 -3.56 -9.77 -25.09
CA LYS A 323 -3.93 -10.15 -23.73
C LYS A 323 -2.86 -9.76 -22.69
N ILE A 324 -1.60 -10.06 -22.96
CA ILE A 324 -0.50 -9.72 -22.05
C ILE A 324 -0.27 -8.20 -22.02
N LYS A 325 -0.38 -7.54 -23.18
CA LYS A 325 -0.27 -6.08 -23.28
C LYS A 325 -1.35 -5.37 -22.46
N ASP A 326 -2.61 -5.75 -22.63
CA ASP A 326 -3.74 -5.16 -21.90
C ASP A 326 -3.62 -5.42 -20.39
N MET A 327 -3.12 -6.60 -19.99
CA MET A 327 -2.80 -6.87 -18.58
C MET A 327 -1.70 -5.95 -18.06
N MET A 328 -0.60 -5.76 -18.80
CA MET A 328 0.46 -4.84 -18.40
C MET A 328 -0.04 -3.40 -18.28
N GLU A 329 -0.84 -2.92 -19.24
CA GLU A 329 -1.45 -1.58 -19.19
C GLU A 329 -2.41 -1.43 -18.00
N THR A 330 -3.16 -2.48 -17.67
CA THR A 330 -4.04 -2.49 -16.49
C THR A 330 -3.22 -2.45 -15.20
N ILE A 331 -2.15 -3.24 -15.12
CA ILE A 331 -1.23 -3.28 -13.98
C ILE A 331 -0.56 -1.91 -13.76
N ASP A 332 -0.10 -1.25 -14.83
CA ASP A 332 0.53 0.06 -14.73
C ASP A 332 -0.44 1.15 -14.24
N LYS A 333 -1.73 1.04 -14.57
CA LYS A 333 -2.79 1.94 -14.08
C LYS A 333 -3.18 1.64 -12.64
N GLU A 334 -3.35 0.36 -12.31
CA GLU A 334 -3.88 -0.08 -11.02
C GLU A 334 -2.83 -0.13 -9.91
N THR A 335 -1.56 -0.33 -10.28
CA THR A 335 -0.42 -0.51 -9.37
C THR A 335 0.83 0.17 -9.97
N PRO A 336 0.93 1.51 -9.88
CA PRO A 336 2.01 2.28 -10.55
C PRO A 336 3.43 1.90 -10.12
N ASN A 337 3.60 1.35 -8.92
CA ASN A 337 4.89 0.92 -8.39
C ASN A 337 5.30 -0.49 -8.83
N PHE A 338 4.45 -1.22 -9.57
CA PHE A 338 4.70 -2.59 -10.00
C PHE A 338 6.04 -2.75 -10.75
N LYS A 339 6.39 -1.80 -11.62
CA LYS A 339 7.66 -1.80 -12.34
C LYS A 339 8.89 -1.74 -11.42
N ASN A 340 8.78 -1.01 -10.32
CA ASN A 340 9.87 -0.86 -9.34
C ASN A 340 9.91 -2.06 -8.39
N ALA A 341 8.75 -2.64 -8.07
CA ALA A 341 8.63 -3.82 -7.22
C ALA A 341 9.07 -5.11 -7.93
N TYR A 342 8.80 -5.24 -9.24
CA TYR A 342 9.11 -6.42 -10.05
C TYR A 342 9.85 -6.07 -11.37
N PRO A 343 11.02 -5.41 -11.31
CA PRO A 343 11.74 -4.95 -12.49
C PRO A 343 12.11 -6.06 -13.49
N LYS A 344 12.43 -7.27 -13.02
CA LYS A 344 12.83 -8.39 -13.91
C LYS A 344 11.63 -8.91 -14.68
N MET A 345 10.53 -9.20 -13.99
CA MET A 345 9.29 -9.63 -14.63
C MET A 345 8.78 -8.58 -15.62
N TYR A 346 8.78 -7.30 -15.22
CA TYR A 346 8.36 -6.20 -16.08
C TYR A 346 9.22 -6.11 -17.36
N LYS A 347 10.54 -6.24 -17.21
CA LYS A 347 11.50 -6.25 -18.34
C LYS A 347 11.30 -7.46 -19.24
N GLU A 348 11.15 -8.67 -18.67
CA GLU A 348 10.99 -9.91 -19.44
C GLU A 348 9.74 -9.87 -20.32
N VAL A 349 8.61 -9.45 -19.74
CA VAL A 349 7.34 -9.34 -20.47
C VAL A 349 7.46 -8.31 -21.59
N ASN A 350 7.98 -7.11 -21.30
CA ASN A 350 8.11 -6.07 -22.32
C ASN A 350 9.05 -6.45 -23.46
N GLN A 351 10.19 -7.07 -23.16
CA GLN A 351 11.09 -7.58 -24.20
C GLN A 351 10.41 -8.63 -25.08
N THR A 352 9.58 -9.48 -24.49
CA THR A 352 8.82 -10.48 -25.25
C THR A 352 7.75 -9.83 -26.12
N LEU A 353 7.05 -8.82 -25.60
CA LEU A 353 6.04 -8.07 -26.35
C LEU A 353 6.67 -7.36 -27.56
N GLU A 354 7.80 -6.66 -27.40
CA GLU A 354 8.47 -5.98 -28.51
C GLU A 354 8.95 -6.96 -29.58
N LYS A 355 9.64 -8.04 -29.20
CA LYS A 355 10.06 -9.10 -30.15
C LYS A 355 8.88 -9.72 -30.91
N THR A 356 7.73 -9.84 -30.25
CA THR A 356 6.53 -10.44 -30.86
C THR A 356 5.84 -9.46 -31.80
N LYS A 357 5.78 -8.18 -31.43
CA LYS A 357 5.27 -7.10 -32.26
C LYS A 357 6.05 -6.99 -33.57
N GLU A 358 7.38 -7.05 -33.53
CA GLU A 358 8.23 -7.08 -34.73
C GLU A 358 7.90 -8.27 -35.64
N LYS A 359 7.83 -9.48 -35.07
CA LYS A 359 7.45 -10.69 -35.82
C LYS A 359 6.05 -10.61 -36.45
N ILE A 360 5.10 -9.99 -35.76
CA ILE A 360 3.74 -9.76 -36.29
C ILE A 360 3.78 -8.74 -37.44
N LEU A 361 4.52 -7.65 -37.29
CA LEU A 361 4.69 -6.63 -38.34
C LEU A 361 5.34 -7.22 -39.59
N ASP A 362 6.41 -8.00 -39.45
CA ASP A 362 7.15 -8.60 -40.56
C ASP A 362 6.29 -9.62 -41.32
N LYS A 363 5.50 -10.44 -40.61
CA LYS A 363 4.52 -11.34 -41.23
C LYS A 363 3.41 -10.60 -41.97
N THR A 364 3.10 -9.37 -41.57
CA THR A 364 2.04 -8.56 -42.20
C THR A 364 2.57 -7.88 -43.46
N LYS A 365 3.78 -7.31 -43.41
CA LYS A 365 4.49 -6.74 -44.58
C LYS A 365 4.80 -7.78 -45.66
N ASN A 366 5.23 -8.98 -45.27
CA ASN A 366 5.49 -10.06 -46.24
C ASN A 366 4.20 -10.54 -46.94
N LYS A 367 3.06 -10.57 -46.22
CA LYS A 367 1.76 -10.89 -46.84
C LYS A 367 1.26 -9.81 -47.81
N GLU A 368 1.56 -8.54 -47.58
CA GLU A 368 1.26 -7.46 -48.53
C GLU A 368 2.16 -7.51 -49.77
N ASN A 369 3.44 -7.84 -49.61
CA ASN A 369 4.37 -8.02 -50.72
C ASN A 369 4.04 -9.25 -51.58
N ASP A 370 3.61 -10.37 -50.98
CA ASP A 370 3.21 -11.55 -51.74
C ASP A 370 1.91 -11.31 -52.52
N ARG A 371 0.92 -10.61 -51.93
CA ARG A 371 -0.29 -10.17 -52.66
C ARG A 371 0.00 -9.18 -53.79
N SER A 372 1.07 -8.40 -53.67
CA SER A 372 1.49 -7.45 -54.71
C SER A 372 2.35 -8.09 -55.83
N ARG A 373 2.79 -9.34 -55.65
CA ARG A 373 3.49 -10.14 -56.67
C ARG A 373 2.57 -11.11 -57.41
N GLU A 374 1.35 -11.33 -56.90
CA GLU A 374 0.29 -12.13 -57.55
C GLU A 374 -0.71 -11.28 -58.37
N LEU A 375 -0.52 -9.95 -58.39
CA LEU A 375 -1.19 -8.99 -59.29
C LEU A 375 -0.18 -8.51 -60.33
#